data_AF-A0A1Q3WCN4-F1
#
_entry.id   AF-A0A1Q3WCN4-F1
#
_cell.length_a   1.000
_cell.length_b   1.000
_cell.length_c   1.000
_cell.angle_alpha   90.00
_cell.angle_beta   90.00
_cell.angle_gamma   90.00
#
_symmetry.space_group_name_H-M   'P 1'
#
loop_
_entity.id
_entity.type
_entity.pdbx_description
1 polymer ?
#
loop_
_entity_poly.entity_id
_entity_poly.type
_entity_poly.pdbx_seq_one_letter_code
_entity_poly.pdbx_strand_id
1 'polypeptide(L)'
;MSFLEWFLEPTNPGPVGKLEVNAPEPDDDEPPKKWLIWVAIGIGLILVGISLYTVFYNLGYAGFRAVFVKLCFLTIYVLISHVVTATPDYTNVGWFGGLIDNPFRISDDYNRWLIYIQVILLPGKLMAYSLIMSWSIGLYLYRRLKKQL
;
A
#
# COMPACT_ATOMS: atom_id res chain seq x y z
N MET A 1 -11.31 22.81 1.82
CA MET A 1 -10.92 24.18 1.36
C MET A 1 -12.02 25.20 1.59
N SER A 2 -12.31 25.42 2.87
CA SER A 2 -13.13 26.54 3.36
C SER A 2 -12.29 27.81 3.48
N PHE A 3 -12.89 28.99 3.31
CA PHE A 3 -12.21 30.28 3.47
C PHE A 3 -11.63 30.47 4.88
N LEU A 4 -12.22 29.80 5.88
CA LEU A 4 -11.79 29.82 7.27
C LEU A 4 -10.48 29.05 7.49
N GLU A 5 -10.28 27.94 6.78
CA GLU A 5 -9.06 27.14 6.87
C GLU A 5 -7.84 27.92 6.37
N TRP A 6 -7.98 28.62 5.24
CA TRP A 6 -6.89 29.44 4.67
C TRP A 6 -6.46 30.59 5.59
N PHE A 7 -7.39 31.16 6.36
CA PHE A 7 -7.10 32.28 7.25
C PHE A 7 -6.54 31.86 8.62
N LEU A 8 -6.93 30.68 9.13
CA LEU A 8 -6.54 30.22 10.48
C LEU A 8 -5.33 29.28 10.48
N GLU A 9 -5.03 28.55 9.39
CA GLU A 9 -3.84 27.69 9.28
C GLU A 9 -2.52 28.40 9.61
N PRO A 10 -2.26 29.63 9.10
CA PRO A 10 -0.98 30.31 9.33
C PRO A 10 -0.72 30.63 10.81
N THR A 11 -1.78 30.67 11.63
CA THR A 11 -1.68 30.97 13.06
C THR A 11 -1.44 29.74 13.94
N ASN A 12 -1.80 28.54 13.49
CA ASN A 12 -1.57 27.30 14.23
C ASN A 12 -1.56 26.06 13.29
N PRO A 13 -0.47 25.83 12.55
CA PRO A 13 -0.37 24.70 11.65
C PRO A 13 -0.46 23.39 12.43
N GLY A 14 -1.38 22.52 12.04
CA GLY A 14 -1.47 21.17 12.60
C GLY A 14 -0.33 20.28 12.10
N PRO A 15 -0.01 19.20 12.82
CA PRO A 15 0.99 18.25 12.35
C PRO A 15 0.46 17.54 11.08
N VAL A 16 1.37 17.32 10.13
CA VAL A 16 1.08 16.69 8.84
C VAL A 16 1.94 15.44 8.72
N GLY A 17 1.31 14.35 8.29
CA GLY A 17 1.96 13.12 7.94
C GLY A 17 2.91 13.26 6.76
N LYS A 18 3.58 12.16 6.40
CA LYS A 18 4.62 12.17 5.37
C LYS A 18 4.32 11.17 4.27
N LEU A 19 4.85 11.46 3.09
CA LEU A 19 4.94 10.53 1.98
C LEU A 19 6.42 10.25 1.75
N GLU A 20 6.81 9.00 1.91
CA GLU A 20 8.21 8.58 1.89
C GLU A 20 8.42 7.50 0.84
N VAL A 21 9.60 7.52 0.23
CA VAL A 21 10.04 6.56 -0.79
C VAL A 21 11.11 5.70 -0.12
N ASN A 22 10.89 4.39 -0.04
CA ASN A 22 11.70 3.46 0.74
C ASN A 22 11.82 3.90 2.20
N ALA A 23 10.68 4.17 2.84
CA ALA A 23 10.65 4.47 4.27
C ALA A 23 11.35 3.34 5.04
N PRO A 24 12.28 3.66 5.97
CA PRO A 24 12.85 2.66 6.84
C PRO A 24 11.74 1.99 7.64
N GLU A 25 11.84 0.67 7.84
CA GLU A 25 10.96 0.00 8.79
C GLU A 25 11.19 0.64 10.17
N PRO A 26 10.12 1.01 10.90
CA PRO A 26 10.25 1.56 12.24
C PRO A 26 10.93 0.53 13.15
N ASP A 27 12.11 0.88 13.66
CA ASP A 27 12.94 -0.02 14.50
C ASP A 27 12.27 -0.36 15.85
N ASP A 28 11.25 0.39 16.26
CA ASP A 28 10.61 0.32 17.58
C ASP A 28 9.31 -0.52 17.62
N ASP A 29 8.84 -1.04 16.49
CA ASP A 29 7.58 -1.81 16.45
C ASP A 29 7.79 -3.28 16.84
N GLU A 30 6.91 -3.80 17.71
CA GLU A 30 6.91 -5.23 18.06
C GLU A 30 6.73 -6.07 16.78
N PRO A 31 7.54 -7.13 16.60
CA PRO A 31 7.46 -7.95 15.40
C PRO A 31 6.06 -8.56 15.28
N PRO A 32 5.46 -8.54 14.07
CA PRO A 32 4.11 -9.06 13.89
C PRO A 32 4.04 -10.54 14.26
N LYS A 33 2.92 -10.93 14.87
CA LYS A 33 2.67 -12.34 15.25
C LYS A 33 2.84 -13.23 14.01
N LYS A 34 3.59 -14.34 14.15
CA LYS A 34 3.94 -15.23 13.02
C LYS A 34 2.75 -15.67 12.14
N TRP A 35 1.56 -15.83 12.71
CA TRP A 35 0.36 -16.20 11.96
C TRP A 35 -0.14 -15.08 11.04
N LEU A 36 0.02 -13.80 11.42
CA LEU A 36 -0.35 -12.65 10.60
C LEU A 36 0.48 -12.59 9.31
N ILE A 37 1.75 -13.02 9.37
CA ILE A 37 2.63 -13.12 8.20
C ILE A 37 2.02 -14.09 7.17
N TRP A 38 1.59 -15.27 7.61
CA TRP A 38 0.96 -16.25 6.71
C TRP A 38 -0.37 -15.76 6.15
N VAL A 39 -1.18 -15.06 6.97
CA VAL A 39 -2.41 -14.44 6.51
C VAL A 39 -2.13 -13.37 5.46
N ALA A 40 -1.14 -12.49 5.67
CA ALA A 40 -0.75 -11.46 4.72
C ALA A 40 -0.25 -12.05 3.40
N ILE A 41 0.55 -13.12 3.45
CA ILE A 41 0.98 -13.87 2.25
C ILE A 41 -0.25 -14.44 1.53
N GLY A 42 -1.16 -15.10 2.25
CA GLY A 42 -2.37 -15.69 1.67
C GLY A 42 -3.25 -14.65 0.98
N ILE A 43 -3.55 -13.54 1.65
CA ILE A 43 -4.33 -12.43 1.08
C ILE A 43 -3.61 -11.83 -0.13
N GLY A 44 -2.31 -11.59 -0.03
CA GLY A 44 -1.52 -11.06 -1.14
C GLY A 44 -1.55 -11.97 -2.38
N LEU A 45 -1.44 -13.29 -2.22
CA LEU A 45 -1.53 -14.24 -3.32
C LEU A 45 -2.94 -14.29 -3.95
N ILE A 46 -4.00 -14.20 -3.13
CA ILE A 46 -5.37 -14.09 -3.63
C ILE A 46 -5.52 -12.82 -4.49
N LEU A 47 -5.01 -11.69 -4.00
CA LEU A 47 -5.03 -10.42 -4.72
C LEU A 47 -4.26 -10.51 -6.05
N VAL A 48 -3.06 -11.11 -6.04
CA VAL A 48 -2.29 -11.37 -7.28
C VAL A 48 -3.13 -12.23 -8.24
N GLY A 49 -3.76 -13.30 -7.76
CA GLY A 49 -4.61 -14.17 -8.56
C GLY A 49 -5.78 -13.44 -9.20
N ILE A 50 -6.51 -12.62 -8.43
CA ILE A 50 -7.64 -11.81 -8.93
C ILE A 50 -7.16 -10.80 -9.97
N SER A 51 -6.04 -10.11 -9.73
CA SER A 51 -5.47 -9.14 -10.66
C SER A 51 -5.04 -9.80 -11.98
N LEU A 52 -4.34 -10.93 -11.91
CA LEU A 52 -3.96 -11.68 -13.11
C LEU A 52 -5.18 -12.23 -13.85
N TYR A 53 -6.17 -12.77 -13.14
CA TYR A 53 -7.43 -13.17 -13.76
C TYR A 53 -8.07 -12.02 -14.54
N THR A 54 -8.15 -10.82 -13.94
CA THR A 54 -8.70 -9.62 -14.59
C THR A 54 -7.89 -9.17 -15.82
N VAL A 55 -6.56 -9.31 -15.75
CA VAL A 55 -5.65 -9.01 -16.87
C VAL A 55 -5.93 -9.94 -18.05
N PHE A 56 -6.08 -11.24 -17.80
CA PHE A 56 -6.19 -12.27 -18.83
C PHE A 56 -7.64 -12.64 -19.23
N TYR A 57 -8.65 -12.15 -18.49
CA TYR A 57 -10.07 -12.53 -18.68
C TYR A 57 -10.55 -12.45 -20.13
N ASN A 58 -10.10 -11.43 -20.89
CA ASN A 58 -10.47 -11.20 -22.28
C ASN A 58 -9.32 -11.40 -23.27
N LEU A 59 -8.32 -12.25 -22.97
CA LEU A 59 -7.14 -12.43 -23.83
C LEU A 59 -7.51 -12.75 -25.29
N GLY A 60 -8.52 -13.60 -25.51
CA GLY A 60 -8.97 -13.99 -26.85
C GLY A 60 -9.61 -12.86 -27.66
N TYR A 61 -10.25 -11.88 -27.01
CA TYR A 61 -10.95 -10.78 -27.69
C TYR A 61 -10.13 -9.49 -27.75
N ALA A 62 -9.36 -9.18 -26.70
CA ALA A 62 -8.61 -7.94 -26.57
C ALA A 62 -7.25 -7.98 -27.29
N GLY A 63 -6.76 -9.17 -27.60
CA GLY A 63 -5.45 -9.40 -28.22
C GLY A 63 -4.27 -9.17 -27.27
N PHE A 64 -3.08 -9.60 -27.71
CA PHE A 64 -1.86 -9.57 -26.90
C PHE A 64 -1.46 -8.16 -26.43
N ARG A 65 -1.63 -7.14 -27.28
CA ARG A 65 -1.25 -5.75 -26.96
C ARG A 65 -1.99 -5.22 -25.74
N ALA A 66 -3.29 -5.47 -25.63
CA ALA A 66 -4.10 -5.00 -24.51
C ALA A 66 -3.68 -5.68 -23.20
N VAL A 67 -3.41 -6.99 -23.25
CA VAL A 67 -2.93 -7.76 -22.09
C VAL A 67 -1.56 -7.28 -21.64
N PHE A 68 -0.64 -7.04 -22.58
CA PHE A 68 0.68 -6.50 -22.26
C PHE A 68 0.59 -5.14 -21.56
N VAL A 69 -0.23 -4.22 -22.06
CA VAL A 69 -0.44 -2.90 -21.44
C VAL A 69 -0.99 -3.05 -20.01
N LYS A 70 -1.99 -3.92 -19.79
CA LYS A 70 -2.53 -4.20 -18.45
C LYS A 70 -1.48 -4.78 -17.50
N LEU A 71 -0.63 -5.70 -17.98
CA LEU A 71 0.49 -6.24 -17.19
C LEU A 71 1.49 -5.15 -16.80
N CYS A 72 1.82 -4.24 -17.72
CA CYS A 72 2.69 -3.11 -17.41
C CYS A 72 2.09 -2.23 -16.32
N PHE A 73 0.80 -1.87 -16.42
CA PHE A 73 0.13 -1.08 -15.40
C PHE A 73 0.10 -1.79 -14.04
N LEU A 74 -0.23 -3.08 -14.00
CA LEU A 74 -0.22 -3.87 -12.77
C LEU A 74 1.19 -3.91 -12.14
N THR A 75 2.21 -4.13 -12.96
CA THR A 75 3.61 -4.17 -12.51
C THR A 75 4.04 -2.82 -11.93
N ILE A 76 3.74 -1.71 -12.62
CA ILE A 76 4.03 -0.36 -12.14
C ILE A 76 3.29 -0.09 -10.83
N TYR A 77 2.00 -0.45 -10.74
CA TYR A 77 1.22 -0.27 -9.52
C TYR A 77 1.83 -1.03 -8.32
N VAL A 78 2.22 -2.29 -8.51
CA VAL A 78 2.86 -3.10 -7.44
C VAL A 78 4.21 -2.50 -7.04
N LEU A 79 5.02 -2.05 -8.00
CA LEU A 79 6.31 -1.41 -7.73
C LEU A 79 6.16 -0.10 -6.95
N ILE A 80 5.26 0.79 -7.39
CA ILE A 80 4.97 2.05 -6.70
C ILE A 80 4.46 1.75 -5.29
N SER A 81 3.54 0.81 -5.13
CA SER A 81 3.00 0.42 -3.83
C SER A 81 4.07 -0.13 -2.90
N HIS A 82 5.00 -0.92 -3.44
CA HIS A 82 6.11 -1.47 -2.66
C HIS A 82 7.04 -0.38 -2.12
N VAL A 83 7.37 0.60 -2.96
CA VAL A 83 8.37 1.63 -2.64
C VAL A 83 7.79 2.83 -1.89
N VAL A 84 6.56 3.23 -2.19
CA VAL A 84 5.93 4.42 -1.59
C VAL A 84 5.19 4.04 -0.31
N THR A 85 5.43 4.79 0.75
CA THR A 85 4.75 4.65 2.03
C THR A 85 4.13 5.99 2.43
N ALA A 86 2.82 5.99 2.71
CA ALA A 86 2.11 7.12 3.27
C ALA A 86 1.93 6.90 4.77
N THR A 87 2.44 7.82 5.59
CA THR A 87 2.35 7.84 7.04
C THR A 87 1.50 9.03 7.47
N PRO A 88 0.16 8.92 7.44
CA PRO A 88 -0.73 9.99 7.92
C PRO A 88 -0.53 10.22 9.42
N ASP A 89 -0.67 11.48 9.85
CA ASP A 89 -0.74 11.78 11.29
C ASP A 89 -2.19 11.61 11.78
N TYR A 90 -2.45 10.50 12.46
CA TYR A 90 -3.77 10.16 13.01
C TYR A 90 -4.20 11.05 14.19
N THR A 91 -3.32 11.90 14.73
CA THR A 91 -3.69 12.88 15.75
C THR A 91 -4.40 14.10 15.15
N ASN A 92 -4.35 14.26 13.83
CA ASN A 92 -4.88 15.43 13.11
C ASN A 92 -5.64 15.01 11.84
N VAL A 93 -6.70 14.20 12.03
CA VAL A 93 -7.66 13.75 10.99
C VAL A 93 -9.11 14.05 11.38
N GLY A 94 -9.33 15.12 12.13
CA GLY A 94 -10.67 15.67 12.34
C GLY A 94 -11.40 14.94 13.44
N TRP A 95 -12.71 15.22 13.56
CA TRP A 95 -13.51 14.64 14.64
C TRP A 95 -13.96 13.21 14.27
N PHE A 96 -14.05 12.36 15.29
CA PHE A 96 -14.34 10.92 15.13
C PHE A 96 -13.36 10.19 14.19
N GLY A 97 -12.08 10.57 14.18
CA GLY A 97 -11.03 9.87 13.45
C GLY A 97 -11.15 9.93 11.92
N GLY A 98 -11.65 11.04 11.36
CA GLY A 98 -11.80 11.23 9.91
C GLY A 98 -13.23 11.20 9.39
N LEU A 99 -14.24 11.11 10.26
CA LEU A 99 -15.65 11.12 9.82
C LEU A 99 -16.21 12.53 9.67
N ILE A 100 -15.77 13.47 10.50
CA ILE A 100 -16.20 14.86 10.44
C ILE A 100 -14.98 15.74 10.17
N ASP A 101 -15.08 16.55 9.13
CA ASP A 101 -14.05 17.48 8.70
C ASP A 101 -13.83 18.57 9.76
N ASN A 102 -12.59 19.01 9.93
CA ASN A 102 -12.28 20.14 10.80
C ASN A 102 -12.26 21.42 9.94
N PRO A 103 -13.30 22.26 10.00
CA PRO A 103 -13.47 23.39 9.09
C PRO A 103 -12.47 24.55 9.31
N PHE A 104 -11.46 24.33 10.15
CA PHE A 104 -10.45 25.30 10.55
C PHE A 104 -9.01 24.84 10.26
N ARG A 105 -8.79 23.62 9.75
CA ARG A 105 -7.45 23.05 9.53
C ARG A 105 -7.29 22.36 8.17
N ILE A 106 -6.54 22.97 7.25
CA ILE A 106 -6.08 22.39 5.98
C ILE A 106 -5.18 21.17 6.21
N SER A 107 -4.39 21.15 7.28
CA SER A 107 -3.58 19.98 7.68
C SER A 107 -4.43 18.71 7.88
N ASP A 108 -5.73 18.84 8.16
CA ASP A 108 -6.69 17.73 8.21
C ASP A 108 -6.88 17.06 6.85
N ASP A 109 -7.15 17.88 5.83
CA ASP A 109 -7.34 17.45 4.44
C ASP A 109 -6.12 16.67 3.94
N TYR A 110 -4.90 17.14 4.27
CA TYR A 110 -3.66 16.45 3.90
C TYR A 110 -3.52 15.08 4.56
N ASN A 111 -3.82 14.95 5.86
CA ASN A 111 -3.75 13.66 6.55
C ASN A 111 -4.82 12.68 6.06
N ARG A 112 -6.03 13.17 5.78
CA ARG A 112 -7.08 12.36 5.12
C ARG A 112 -6.64 11.89 3.73
N TRP A 113 -6.00 12.76 2.95
CA TRP A 113 -5.44 12.41 1.66
C TRP A 113 -4.38 11.31 1.77
N LEU A 114 -3.50 11.39 2.77
CA LEU A 114 -2.51 10.36 3.05
C LEU A 114 -3.15 9.02 3.45
N ILE A 115 -4.27 9.02 4.20
CA ILE A 115 -5.05 7.80 4.47
C ILE A 115 -5.58 7.19 3.17
N TYR A 116 -6.16 7.99 2.27
CA TYR A 116 -6.64 7.48 0.98
C TYR A 116 -5.51 6.87 0.15
N ILE A 117 -4.35 7.53 0.10
CA ILE A 117 -3.16 6.99 -0.56
C ILE A 117 -2.77 5.66 0.10
N GLN A 118 -2.74 5.58 1.43
CA GLN A 118 -2.39 4.36 2.15
C GLN A 118 -3.33 3.20 1.80
N VAL A 119 -4.64 3.44 1.75
CA VAL A 119 -5.65 2.44 1.36
C VAL A 119 -5.45 2.00 -0.09
N ILE A 120 -5.13 2.91 -1.01
CA ILE A 120 -4.88 2.59 -2.42
C ILE A 120 -3.59 1.78 -2.61
N LEU A 121 -2.54 2.06 -1.84
CA LEU A 121 -1.25 1.35 -1.94
C LEU A 121 -1.26 -0.01 -1.22
N LEU A 122 -2.14 -0.20 -0.22
CA LEU A 122 -2.17 -1.40 0.61
C LEU A 122 -2.30 -2.71 -0.19
N PRO A 123 -3.24 -2.85 -1.17
CA PRO A 123 -3.33 -4.06 -1.97
C PRO A 123 -2.02 -4.37 -2.72
N GLY A 124 -1.42 -3.36 -3.36
CA GLY A 124 -0.15 -3.52 -4.07
C GLY A 124 1.01 -3.90 -3.14
N LYS A 125 1.07 -3.35 -1.92
CA LYS A 125 2.04 -3.75 -0.88
C LYS A 125 1.88 -5.21 -0.49
N LEU A 126 0.65 -5.67 -0.25
CA LEU A 126 0.38 -7.07 0.10
C LEU A 126 0.76 -8.02 -1.06
N MET A 127 0.47 -7.64 -2.30
CA MET A 127 0.91 -8.39 -3.48
C MET A 127 2.44 -8.49 -3.51
N ALA A 128 3.16 -7.36 -3.43
CA ALA A 128 4.63 -7.34 -3.45
C ALA A 128 5.23 -8.20 -2.32
N TYR A 129 4.73 -8.02 -1.10
CA TYR A 129 5.15 -8.79 0.07
C TYR A 129 4.96 -10.30 -0.14
N SER A 130 3.78 -10.71 -0.60
CA SER A 130 3.48 -12.11 -0.82
C SER A 130 4.38 -12.75 -1.90
N LEU A 131 4.70 -12.02 -2.97
CA LEU A 131 5.59 -12.49 -4.03
C LEU A 131 7.03 -12.65 -3.52
N ILE A 132 7.55 -11.67 -2.80
CA ILE A 132 8.91 -11.69 -2.23
C ILE A 132 9.05 -12.83 -1.22
N MET A 133 8.06 -12.99 -0.33
CA MET A 133 8.06 -14.05 0.68
C MET A 133 7.94 -15.43 0.04
N SER A 134 7.05 -15.60 -0.93
CA SER A 134 6.89 -16.88 -1.65
C SER A 134 8.17 -17.25 -2.41
N TRP A 135 8.82 -16.28 -3.06
CA TRP A 135 10.10 -16.48 -3.72
C TRP A 135 11.20 -16.90 -2.74
N SER A 136 11.30 -16.22 -1.60
CA SER A 136 12.30 -16.51 -0.56
C SER A 136 12.11 -17.90 0.05
N ILE A 137 10.85 -18.29 0.33
CA ILE A 137 10.51 -19.64 0.80
C ILE A 137 10.87 -20.68 -0.26
N GLY A 138 10.53 -20.43 -1.54
CA GLY A 138 10.87 -21.32 -2.65
C GLY A 138 12.38 -21.53 -2.80
N LEU A 139 13.16 -20.45 -2.73
CA LEU A 139 14.63 -20.52 -2.77
C LEU A 139 15.19 -21.31 -1.59
N TYR A 140 14.66 -21.10 -0.39
CA TYR A 140 15.06 -21.86 0.80
C TYR A 140 14.80 -23.36 0.63
N LEU A 141 13.59 -23.73 0.17
CA LEU A 141 13.21 -25.12 -0.08
C LEU A 141 14.09 -25.77 -1.15
N TYR A 142 14.31 -25.07 -2.27
CA TYR A 142 15.17 -25.55 -3.36
C TYR A 142 16.59 -25.84 -2.87
N ARG A 143 17.20 -24.92 -2.12
CA ARG A 143 18.55 -25.10 -1.55
C ARG A 143 18.60 -26.26 -0.57
N ARG A 144 17.54 -26.48 0.21
CA ARG A 144 17.45 -27.60 1.16
C ARG A 144 17.37 -28.95 0.44
N LEU A 145 16.54 -29.06 -0.59
CA LEU A 145 16.40 -30.28 -1.39
C LEU A 145 17.70 -30.64 -2.12
N LYS A 146 18.39 -29.65 -2.69
CA LYS A 146 19.68 -29.85 -3.37
C LYS A 146 20.78 -30.38 -2.45
N LYS A 147 20.74 -30.09 -1.14
CA LYS A 147 21.72 -30.61 -0.16
C LYS A 147 21.47 -32.06 0.24
N GLN A 148 20.29 -32.61 -0.05
CA GLN A 148 19.91 -33.98 0.31
C GLN A 148 20.10 -34.97 -0.86
N LEU A 149 20.35 -34.46 -2.06
CA LEU A 149 20.72 -35.20 -3.28
C LEU A 149 22.23 -35.23 -3.45
#